data_AF-A0A8T9CC88-F1
#
_entry.id   AF-A0A8T9CC88-F1
#
_cell.length_a   1.000
_cell.length_b   1.000
_cell.length_c   1.000
_cell.angle_alpha   90.00
_cell.angle_beta   90.00
_cell.angle_gamma   90.00
#
_symmetry.space_group_name_H-M   'P 1'
#
loop_
_entity.id
_entity.type
_entity.pdbx_description
1 polymer ?
#
loop_
_entity_poly.entity_id
_entity_poly.type
_entity_poly.pdbx_seq_one_letter_code
_entity_poly.pdbx_strand_id
1 'polypeptide(L)'
;MSSASALSIATIIIYVLLLNPILYALYRHHRYGILAFLPLSSFCVLKIVASIIQLRAEATNSSMTNALLLNNIGLSPLLIGALGLLHESRTARNPLLRKKLEWFLVINFHGAVVAGLALVIAGVAGEEGSDPTAADSTLRKAGLLVVLACWFVLVAWTAVAYLRPQFDVNAPAYADGTKILFGVTAAIPFIGLRELYATLTTFLTSTAFGNSLAAKVVLSVVPEMIAVTIFAAIGISTLHIAQKIRTKF
;
A
#
# COMPACT_ATOMS: atom_id res chain seq x y z
N MET A 1 -29.09 -8.86 -5.87
CA MET A 1 -27.81 -8.17 -5.59
C MET A 1 -26.71 -9.04 -6.17
N SER A 2 -25.87 -8.52 -7.07
CA SER A 2 -24.80 -9.34 -7.65
C SER A 2 -23.70 -9.57 -6.61
N SER A 3 -22.89 -10.62 -6.81
CA SER A 3 -21.71 -10.87 -5.97
C SER A 3 -20.69 -9.72 -6.03
N ALA A 4 -20.67 -8.95 -7.12
CA ALA A 4 -19.83 -7.76 -7.27
C ALA A 4 -20.33 -6.61 -6.39
N SER A 5 -21.64 -6.34 -6.37
CA SER A 5 -22.20 -5.29 -5.48
C SER A 5 -22.00 -5.64 -4.01
N ALA A 6 -22.17 -6.91 -3.64
CA ALA A 6 -21.92 -7.38 -2.27
C ALA A 6 -20.47 -7.12 -1.84
N LEU A 7 -19.51 -7.41 -2.72
CA LEU A 7 -18.09 -7.16 -2.48
C LEU A 7 -17.80 -5.67 -2.31
N SER A 8 -18.36 -4.80 -3.16
CA SER A 8 -18.17 -3.35 -3.05
C SER A 8 -18.75 -2.79 -1.75
N ILE A 9 -19.94 -3.24 -1.33
CA ILE A 9 -20.55 -2.84 -0.05
C ILE A 9 -19.66 -3.28 1.13
N ALA A 10 -19.20 -4.53 1.14
CA ALA A 10 -18.31 -5.05 2.18
C ALA A 10 -17.01 -4.25 2.24
N THR A 11 -16.43 -3.92 1.09
CA THR A 11 -15.22 -3.10 0.98
C THR A 11 -15.41 -1.73 1.63
N ILE A 12 -16.53 -1.04 1.35
CA ILE A 12 -16.84 0.26 1.96
C ILE A 12 -16.90 0.14 3.49
N ILE A 13 -17.67 -0.82 4.01
CA ILE A 13 -17.85 -1.00 5.46
C ILE A 13 -16.50 -1.22 6.15
N ILE A 14 -15.69 -2.14 5.62
CA ILE A 14 -14.39 -2.49 6.21
C ILE A 14 -13.42 -1.31 6.17
N TYR A 15 -13.28 -0.62 5.03
CA TYR A 15 -12.34 0.49 4.92
C TYR A 15 -12.78 1.75 5.68
N VAL A 16 -14.08 1.98 5.86
CA VAL A 16 -14.58 3.02 6.78
C VAL A 16 -14.18 2.69 8.22
N LEU A 17 -14.34 1.44 8.65
CA LEU A 17 -13.93 1.03 10.00
C LEU A 17 -12.41 1.13 10.19
N LEU A 18 -11.61 0.71 9.20
CA LEU A 18 -10.14 0.78 9.25
C LEU A 18 -9.59 2.22 9.12
N LEU A 19 -10.31 3.14 8.48
CA LEU A 19 -9.88 4.52 8.36
C LEU A 19 -9.78 5.21 9.73
N ASN A 20 -10.70 4.90 10.66
CA ASN A 20 -10.73 5.48 12.01
C ASN A 20 -9.42 5.25 12.81
N PRO A 21 -8.94 4.01 13.02
CA PRO A 21 -7.69 3.78 13.74
C PRO A 21 -6.47 4.33 13.00
N ILE A 22 -6.47 4.37 11.66
CA ILE A 22 -5.37 4.94 10.86
C ILE A 22 -5.29 6.46 11.05
N LEU A 23 -6.42 7.16 11.01
CA LEU A 23 -6.47 8.60 11.29
C LEU A 23 -6.06 8.91 12.73
N TYR A 24 -6.48 8.07 13.68
CA TYR A 24 -6.05 8.21 15.08
C TYR A 24 -4.53 8.02 15.22
N ALA A 25 -3.95 7.02 14.56
CA ALA A 25 -2.50 6.81 14.53
C ALA A 25 -1.76 7.97 13.84
N LEU A 26 -2.29 8.50 12.73
CA LEU A 26 -1.76 9.68 12.04
C LEU A 26 -1.66 10.89 12.99
N TYR A 27 -2.73 11.15 13.75
CA TYR A 27 -2.76 12.25 14.72
C TYR A 27 -1.74 12.05 15.85
N ARG A 28 -1.59 10.81 16.36
CA ARG A 28 -0.73 10.53 17.53
C ARG A 28 0.75 10.40 17.18
N HIS A 29 1.12 9.86 16.02
CA HIS A 29 2.51 9.70 15.60
C HIS A 29 3.18 11.01 15.12
N HIS A 30 2.42 12.11 14.97
CA HIS A 30 2.91 13.43 14.56
C HIS A 30 3.82 13.35 13.30
N ARG A 31 4.88 14.15 13.22
CA ARG A 31 5.76 14.27 12.04
C ARG A 31 6.44 12.97 11.62
N TYR A 32 6.64 12.03 12.55
CA TYR A 32 7.30 10.76 12.27
C TYR A 32 6.38 9.75 11.58
N GLY A 33 5.08 9.80 11.86
CA GLY A 33 4.09 8.90 11.27
C GLY A 33 3.46 9.39 9.96
N ILE A 34 3.66 10.65 9.56
CA ILE A 34 3.01 11.19 8.34
C ILE A 34 3.37 10.35 7.11
N LEU A 35 4.62 9.91 6.99
CA LEU A 35 5.08 9.09 5.86
C LEU A 35 4.35 7.73 5.77
N ALA A 36 3.85 7.22 6.89
CA ALA A 36 3.12 5.96 6.95
C ALA A 36 1.61 6.18 6.81
N PHE A 37 1.04 6.97 7.72
CA PHE A 37 -0.41 6.99 7.93
C PHE A 37 -1.15 7.90 6.95
N LEU A 38 -0.50 8.91 6.35
CA LEU A 38 -1.15 9.74 5.32
C LEU A 38 -1.38 8.93 4.02
N PRO A 39 -0.40 8.16 3.50
CA PRO A 39 -0.63 7.21 2.42
C PRO A 39 -1.69 6.14 2.78
N LEU A 40 -1.65 5.57 3.99
CA LEU A 40 -2.65 4.58 4.41
C LEU A 40 -4.07 5.17 4.52
N SER A 41 -4.20 6.43 4.95
CA SER A 41 -5.49 7.12 4.95
C SER A 41 -5.99 7.33 3.53
N SER A 42 -5.10 7.76 2.63
CA SER A 42 -5.39 7.93 1.20
C SER A 42 -5.82 6.60 0.57
N PHE A 43 -5.14 5.50 0.90
CA PHE A 43 -5.50 4.15 0.48
C PHE A 43 -6.96 3.81 0.83
N CYS A 44 -7.35 3.99 2.09
CA CYS A 44 -8.70 3.68 2.55
C CYS A 44 -9.75 4.54 1.85
N VAL A 45 -9.49 5.85 1.69
CA VAL A 45 -10.39 6.75 0.95
C VAL A 45 -10.54 6.31 -0.51
N LEU A 46 -9.44 5.98 -1.19
CA LEU A 46 -9.47 5.49 -2.57
C LEU A 46 -10.30 4.21 -2.70
N LYS A 47 -10.17 3.27 -1.75
CA LYS A 47 -10.97 2.02 -1.75
C LYS A 47 -12.46 2.29 -1.55
N ILE A 48 -12.82 3.23 -0.69
CA ILE A 48 -14.21 3.65 -0.47
C ILE A 48 -14.77 4.27 -1.75
N VAL A 49 -14.07 5.26 -2.33
CA VAL A 49 -14.53 5.94 -3.56
C VAL A 49 -14.62 4.98 -4.74
N ALA A 50 -13.62 4.10 -4.91
CA ALA A 50 -13.62 3.08 -5.97
C ALA A 50 -14.84 2.17 -5.89
N SER A 51 -15.17 1.73 -4.67
CA SER A 51 -16.31 0.84 -4.43
C SER A 51 -17.64 1.55 -4.65
N ILE A 52 -17.76 2.84 -4.28
CA ILE A 52 -18.95 3.64 -4.55
C ILE A 52 -19.16 3.83 -6.06
N ILE A 53 -18.09 4.16 -6.80
CA ILE A 53 -18.15 4.31 -8.26
C ILE A 53 -18.55 2.99 -8.92
N GLN A 54 -18.01 1.86 -8.46
CA GLN A 54 -18.36 0.53 -8.97
C GLN A 54 -19.84 0.20 -8.75
N LEU A 55 -20.39 0.47 -7.55
CA LEU A 55 -21.82 0.29 -7.25
C LEU A 55 -22.72 1.17 -8.11
N ARG A 56 -22.30 2.43 -8.32
CA ARG A 56 -23.03 3.39 -9.17
C ARG A 56 -23.06 2.92 -10.62
N ALA A 57 -21.91 2.51 -11.15
CA ALA A 57 -21.79 2.06 -12.53
C ALA A 57 -22.66 0.82 -12.82
N GLU A 58 -22.74 -0.11 -11.88
CA GLU A 58 -23.64 -1.27 -11.97
C GLU A 58 -25.12 -0.86 -11.95
N ALA A 59 -25.50 0.12 -11.12
CA ALA A 59 -26.87 0.62 -11.06
C ALA A 59 -27.29 1.39 -12.34
N THR A 60 -26.34 2.06 -13.00
CA THR A 60 -26.62 2.87 -14.20
C THR A 60 -26.29 2.18 -15.53
N ASN A 61 -25.87 0.91 -15.52
CA ASN A 61 -25.36 0.18 -16.70
C ASN A 61 -24.30 0.97 -17.50
N SER A 62 -23.53 1.82 -16.83
CA SER A 62 -22.51 2.67 -17.48
C SER A 62 -21.15 1.97 -17.52
N SER A 63 -20.32 2.34 -18.50
CA SER A 63 -18.98 1.75 -18.66
C SER A 63 -18.15 1.79 -17.35
N MET A 64 -17.54 0.65 -17.00
CA MET A 64 -16.74 0.43 -15.78
C MET A 64 -15.35 1.08 -15.78
N THR A 65 -15.02 1.85 -16.83
CA THR A 65 -13.75 2.55 -17.06
C THR A 65 -13.20 3.24 -15.80
N ASN A 66 -14.02 4.06 -15.15
CA ASN A 66 -13.61 4.80 -13.95
C ASN A 66 -13.34 3.90 -12.73
N ALA A 67 -13.99 2.73 -12.65
CA ALA A 67 -13.83 1.79 -11.54
C ALA A 67 -12.58 0.91 -11.69
N LEU A 68 -12.17 0.60 -12.92
CA LEU A 68 -10.93 -0.14 -13.23
C LEU A 68 -9.70 0.73 -12.95
N LEU A 69 -9.74 2.01 -13.35
CA LEU A 69 -8.71 2.99 -13.03
C LEU A 69 -8.52 3.14 -11.51
N LEU A 70 -9.60 3.33 -10.76
CA LEU A 70 -9.52 3.54 -9.31
C LEU A 70 -9.08 2.29 -8.52
N ASN A 71 -9.39 1.09 -9.00
CA ASN A 71 -8.94 -0.14 -8.36
C ASN A 71 -7.42 -0.36 -8.46
N ASN A 72 -6.78 0.20 -9.49
CA ASN A 72 -5.33 0.16 -9.66
C ASN A 72 -4.61 1.30 -8.92
N ILE A 73 -5.28 2.44 -8.71
CA ILE A 73 -4.74 3.59 -7.95
C ILE A 73 -4.48 3.26 -6.47
N GLY A 74 -5.18 2.26 -5.92
CA GLY A 74 -4.92 1.77 -4.56
C GLY A 74 -3.53 1.13 -4.34
N LEU A 75 -2.80 0.73 -5.38
CA LEU A 75 -1.54 -0.01 -5.21
C LEU A 75 -0.45 0.81 -4.49
N SER A 76 -0.29 2.07 -4.89
CA SER A 76 0.83 2.92 -4.46
C SER A 76 0.78 3.37 -3.00
N PRO A 77 -0.37 3.81 -2.46
CA PRO A 77 -0.38 4.33 -1.09
C PRO A 77 -0.12 3.23 -0.05
N LEU A 78 -0.40 1.96 -0.36
CA LEU A 78 -0.10 0.83 0.53
C LEU A 78 1.40 0.56 0.64
N LEU A 79 2.12 0.49 -0.50
CA LEU A 79 3.58 0.32 -0.53
C LEU A 79 4.30 1.51 0.11
N ILE A 80 3.85 2.74 -0.16
CA ILE A 80 4.41 3.95 0.45
C ILE A 80 4.14 3.95 1.97
N GLY A 81 2.95 3.54 2.41
CA GLY A 81 2.62 3.42 3.83
C GLY A 81 3.52 2.41 4.55
N ALA A 82 3.78 1.26 3.92
CA ALA A 82 4.70 0.24 4.43
C ALA A 82 6.15 0.76 4.52
N LEU A 83 6.61 1.51 3.49
CA LEU A 83 7.92 2.18 3.53
C LEU A 83 7.97 3.22 4.67
N GLY A 84 6.91 4.00 4.87
CA GLY A 84 6.83 4.98 5.96
C GLY A 84 6.99 4.33 7.34
N LEU A 85 6.32 3.20 7.57
CA LEU A 85 6.47 2.41 8.79
C LEU A 85 7.88 1.82 8.92
N LEU A 86 8.46 1.33 7.83
CA LEU A 86 9.84 0.84 7.82
C LEU A 86 10.84 1.95 8.18
N HIS A 87 10.65 3.15 7.64
CA HIS A 87 11.46 4.32 7.94
C HIS A 87 11.33 4.75 9.41
N GLU A 88 10.12 4.78 9.94
CA GLU A 88 9.86 5.08 11.35
C GLU A 88 10.52 4.04 12.28
N SER A 89 10.33 2.76 11.96
CA SER A 89 10.97 1.64 12.64
C SER A 89 12.49 1.80 12.65
N ARG A 90 13.11 2.06 11.50
CA ARG A 90 14.57 2.22 11.38
C ARG A 90 15.09 3.47 12.08
N THR A 91 14.32 4.55 12.11
CA THR A 91 14.71 5.77 12.83
C THR A 91 14.65 5.57 14.34
N ALA A 92 13.59 4.92 14.84
CA ALA A 92 13.50 4.52 16.24
C ALA A 92 14.58 3.48 16.62
N ARG A 93 14.86 2.57 15.67
CA ARG A 93 15.84 1.48 15.76
C ARG A 93 17.20 1.81 15.13
N ASN A 94 17.63 3.06 14.93
CA ASN A 94 19.03 3.33 14.61
C ASN A 94 19.39 4.83 14.77
N PRO A 95 20.02 5.26 15.88
CA PRO A 95 20.41 6.66 16.05
C PRO A 95 21.56 7.08 15.11
N LEU A 96 22.39 6.13 14.66
CA LEU A 96 23.50 6.36 13.72
C LEU A 96 23.06 6.33 12.26
N LEU A 97 21.76 6.18 12.00
CA LEU A 97 21.21 6.19 10.65
C LEU A 97 21.59 7.50 9.97
N ARG A 98 22.26 7.40 8.82
CA ARG A 98 22.62 8.56 8.00
C ARG A 98 21.34 9.18 7.44
N LYS A 99 20.75 10.11 8.19
CA LYS A 99 19.43 10.70 7.89
C LYS A 99 19.32 11.21 6.46
N LYS A 100 20.35 11.87 5.93
CA LYS A 100 20.38 12.36 4.53
C LYS A 100 20.27 11.23 3.50
N LEU A 101 21.00 10.12 3.72
CA LEU A 101 20.96 8.96 2.81
C LEU A 101 19.62 8.24 2.94
N GLU A 102 19.11 8.04 4.15
CA GLU A 102 17.80 7.40 4.35
C GLU A 102 16.69 8.20 3.66
N TRP A 103 16.63 9.52 3.85
CA TRP A 103 15.67 10.38 3.18
C TRP A 103 15.83 10.37 1.66
N PHE A 104 17.07 10.39 1.15
CA PHE A 104 17.32 10.26 -0.28
C PHE A 104 16.73 8.95 -0.83
N LEU A 105 16.97 7.82 -0.16
CA LEU A 105 16.42 6.53 -0.58
C LEU A 105 14.88 6.50 -0.50
N VAL A 106 14.30 7.07 0.57
CA VAL A 106 12.83 7.13 0.76
C VAL A 106 12.17 7.96 -0.34
N ILE A 107 12.74 9.12 -0.67
CA ILE A 107 12.22 10.00 -1.73
C ILE A 107 12.31 9.32 -3.10
N ASN A 108 13.44 8.68 -3.41
CA ASN A 108 13.60 7.96 -4.68
C ASN A 108 12.62 6.78 -4.78
N PHE A 109 12.42 6.01 -3.70
CA PHE A 109 11.43 4.94 -3.67
C PHE A 109 10.01 5.47 -3.88
N HIS A 110 9.65 6.56 -3.18
CA HIS A 110 8.35 7.20 -3.35
C HIS A 110 8.14 7.66 -4.80
N GLY A 111 9.14 8.31 -5.39
CA GLY A 111 9.13 8.72 -6.80
C GLY A 111 8.96 7.54 -7.75
N ALA A 112 9.66 6.42 -7.51
CA ALA A 112 9.53 5.21 -8.32
C ALA A 112 8.12 4.60 -8.25
N VAL A 113 7.51 4.52 -7.06
CA VAL A 113 6.15 4.00 -6.89
C VAL A 113 5.12 4.92 -7.55
N VAL A 114 5.27 6.25 -7.44
CA VAL A 114 4.38 7.22 -8.10
C VAL A 114 4.53 7.17 -9.61
N ALA A 115 5.76 7.06 -10.14
CA ALA A 115 6.02 6.90 -11.56
C ALA A 115 5.42 5.59 -12.10
N GLY A 116 5.61 4.48 -11.38
CA GLY A 116 5.00 3.19 -11.71
C GLY A 116 3.47 3.28 -11.79
N LEU A 117 2.84 3.94 -10.81
CA LEU A 117 1.40 4.19 -10.83
C LEU A 117 0.95 5.02 -12.03
N ALA A 118 1.65 6.11 -12.31
CA ALA A 118 1.33 6.99 -13.43
C ALA A 118 1.36 6.23 -14.76
N LEU A 119 2.35 5.35 -14.95
CA LEU A 119 2.42 4.45 -16.11
C LEU A 119 1.24 3.47 -16.17
N VAL A 120 0.84 2.88 -15.03
CA VAL A 120 -0.34 2.01 -14.97
C VAL A 120 -1.61 2.77 -15.36
N ILE A 121 -1.83 3.95 -14.78
CA ILE A 121 -3.01 4.78 -15.06
C ILE A 121 -3.04 5.19 -16.53
N ALA A 122 -1.92 5.67 -17.07
CA ALA A 122 -1.82 6.08 -18.47
C ALA A 122 -2.10 4.91 -19.41
N GLY A 123 -1.53 3.73 -19.14
CA GLY A 123 -1.77 2.53 -19.93
C GLY A 123 -3.22 2.05 -19.90
N VAL A 124 -3.84 2.01 -18.72
CA VAL A 124 -5.27 1.63 -18.60
C VAL A 124 -6.18 2.65 -19.30
N ALA A 125 -5.92 3.95 -19.11
CA ALA A 125 -6.72 5.01 -19.74
C ALA A 125 -6.61 4.99 -21.27
N GLY A 126 -5.43 4.66 -21.81
CA GLY A 126 -5.22 4.49 -23.24
C GLY A 126 -5.91 3.24 -23.80
N GLU A 127 -5.84 2.11 -23.10
CA GLU A 127 -6.53 0.86 -23.50
C GLU A 127 -8.06 0.99 -23.53
N GLU A 128 -8.62 1.88 -22.70
CA GLU A 128 -10.07 2.16 -22.66
C GLU A 128 -10.49 3.33 -23.58
N GLY A 129 -9.55 3.95 -24.27
CA GLY A 129 -9.79 5.04 -25.22
C GLY A 129 -10.44 4.56 -26.54
N SER A 130 -10.74 5.52 -27.42
CA SER A 130 -11.35 5.23 -28.72
C SER A 130 -10.42 4.54 -29.71
N ASP A 131 -9.10 4.66 -29.53
CA ASP A 131 -8.07 4.10 -30.43
C ASP A 131 -6.91 3.50 -29.61
N PRO A 132 -7.10 2.31 -29.01
CA PRO A 132 -6.10 1.69 -28.15
C PRO A 132 -4.90 1.19 -28.95
N THR A 133 -3.70 1.55 -28.50
CA THR A 133 -2.45 1.22 -29.17
C THR A 133 -1.65 0.16 -28.40
N ALA A 134 -0.68 -0.47 -29.08
CA ALA A 134 0.26 -1.37 -28.42
C ALA A 134 1.09 -0.67 -27.32
N ALA A 135 1.29 0.65 -27.45
CA ALA A 135 2.01 1.45 -26.45
C ALA A 135 1.25 1.50 -25.11
N ASP A 136 -0.09 1.52 -25.13
CA ASP A 136 -0.91 1.62 -23.92
C ASP A 136 -0.80 0.35 -23.05
N SER A 137 -0.87 -0.81 -23.70
CA SER A 137 -0.63 -2.10 -23.02
C SER A 137 0.81 -2.22 -22.49
N THR A 138 1.76 -1.61 -23.19
CA THR A 138 3.18 -1.58 -22.79
C THR A 138 3.38 -0.68 -21.57
N LEU A 139 2.76 0.50 -21.54
CA LEU A 139 2.77 1.40 -20.38
C LEU A 139 2.19 0.74 -19.14
N ARG A 140 1.03 0.07 -19.27
CA ARG A 140 0.41 -0.66 -18.16
C ARG A 140 1.34 -1.75 -17.61
N LYS A 141 1.89 -2.59 -18.50
CA LYS A 141 2.82 -3.67 -18.13
C LYS A 141 4.09 -3.13 -17.47
N ALA A 142 4.69 -2.09 -18.03
CA ALA A 142 5.88 -1.45 -17.49
C ALA A 142 5.62 -0.88 -16.09
N GLY A 143 4.50 -0.17 -15.90
CA GLY A 143 4.11 0.37 -14.61
C GLY A 143 3.95 -0.71 -13.54
N LEU A 144 3.28 -1.82 -13.86
CA LEU A 144 3.13 -2.95 -12.93
C LEU A 144 4.47 -3.59 -12.56
N LEU A 145 5.39 -3.75 -13.52
CA LEU A 145 6.73 -4.28 -13.23
C LEU A 145 7.55 -3.34 -12.34
N VAL A 146 7.41 -2.02 -12.50
CA VAL A 146 8.05 -1.02 -11.62
C VAL A 146 7.51 -1.14 -10.20
N VAL A 147 6.19 -1.22 -10.02
CA VAL A 147 5.56 -1.36 -8.70
C VAL A 147 5.96 -2.70 -8.04
N LEU A 148 5.97 -3.80 -8.80
CA LEU A 148 6.42 -5.10 -8.32
C LEU A 148 7.91 -5.08 -7.92
N ALA A 149 8.76 -4.41 -8.68
CA ALA A 149 10.17 -4.22 -8.32
C ALA A 149 10.31 -3.41 -7.01
N CYS A 150 9.49 -2.38 -6.81
CA CYS A 150 9.46 -1.63 -5.55
C CYS A 150 9.08 -2.52 -4.37
N TRP A 151 8.16 -3.47 -4.54
CA TRP A 151 7.86 -4.46 -3.52
C TRP A 151 9.09 -5.32 -3.16
N PHE A 152 9.84 -5.84 -4.14
CA PHE A 152 11.09 -6.58 -3.87
C PHE A 152 12.13 -5.72 -3.15
N VAL A 153 12.27 -4.45 -3.53
CA VAL A 153 13.14 -3.50 -2.83
C VAL A 153 12.68 -3.31 -1.39
N LEU A 154 11.38 -3.22 -1.12
CA LEU A 154 10.84 -3.12 0.24
C LEU A 154 11.15 -4.39 1.07
N VAL A 155 11.06 -5.57 0.47
CA VAL A 155 11.47 -6.84 1.13
C VAL A 155 12.94 -6.81 1.51
N ALA A 156 13.81 -6.47 0.54
CA ALA A 156 15.25 -6.39 0.77
C ALA A 156 15.60 -5.34 1.84
N TRP A 157 14.96 -4.18 1.80
CA TRP A 157 15.17 -3.11 2.77
C TRP A 157 14.72 -3.52 4.18
N THR A 158 13.61 -4.26 4.28
CA THR A 158 13.14 -4.84 5.54
C THR A 158 14.14 -5.86 6.09
N ALA A 159 14.69 -6.73 5.24
CA ALA A 159 15.75 -7.66 5.63
C ALA A 159 17.01 -6.92 6.15
N VAL A 160 17.45 -5.87 5.44
CA VAL A 160 18.57 -5.03 5.89
C VAL A 160 18.28 -4.37 7.25
N ALA A 161 17.03 -4.01 7.54
CA ALA A 161 16.64 -3.46 8.84
C ALA A 161 16.76 -4.48 9.98
N TYR A 162 16.67 -5.78 9.71
CA TYR A 162 16.99 -6.84 10.68
C TYR A 162 18.48 -7.08 10.83
N LEU A 163 19.25 -7.04 9.73
CA LEU A 163 20.69 -7.30 9.70
C LEU A 163 21.54 -6.20 10.36
N ARG A 164 20.97 -5.02 10.57
CA ARG A 164 21.59 -3.94 11.34
C ARG A 164 20.83 -3.70 12.66
N PRO A 165 20.77 -4.69 13.57
CA PRO A 165 20.08 -4.53 14.83
C PRO A 165 20.80 -3.47 15.69
N GLN A 166 20.04 -2.67 16.44
CA GLN A 166 20.58 -1.57 17.23
C GLN A 166 21.66 -1.94 18.23
N PHE A 167 22.50 -0.93 18.44
CA PHE A 167 23.52 -0.76 19.46
C PHE A 167 22.98 -0.51 20.89
N ASP A 168 21.71 -0.04 21.04
CA ASP A 168 21.12 0.32 22.33
C ASP A 168 19.68 -0.22 22.46
N VAL A 169 19.58 -1.52 22.75
CA VAL A 169 18.30 -2.25 22.95
C VAL A 169 17.49 -1.73 24.14
N ASN A 170 18.11 -0.95 25.03
CA ASN A 170 17.49 -0.38 26.22
C ASN A 170 16.82 0.97 25.93
N ALA A 171 16.96 1.52 24.73
CA ALA A 171 16.30 2.77 24.34
C ALA A 171 14.77 2.61 24.38
N PRO A 172 14.02 3.55 25.00
CA PRO A 172 12.56 3.45 25.13
C PRO A 172 11.81 3.26 23.80
N ALA A 173 12.32 3.85 22.71
CA ALA A 173 11.73 3.76 21.37
C ALA A 173 12.08 2.45 20.62
N TYR A 174 13.06 1.66 21.08
CA TYR A 174 13.51 0.44 20.39
C TYR A 174 12.42 -0.63 20.35
N ALA A 175 11.74 -0.85 21.47
CA ALA A 175 10.68 -1.85 21.58
C ALA A 175 9.53 -1.55 20.61
N ASP A 176 9.07 -0.29 20.56
CA ASP A 176 8.00 0.13 19.66
C ASP A 176 8.45 0.09 18.19
N GLY A 177 9.67 0.57 17.89
CA GLY A 177 10.22 0.46 16.54
C GLY A 177 10.36 -0.99 16.06
N THR A 178 10.65 -1.92 16.97
CA THR A 178 10.74 -3.36 16.66
C THR A 178 9.37 -3.97 16.42
N LYS A 179 8.34 -3.58 17.18
CA LYS A 179 6.94 -3.93 16.87
C LYS A 179 6.54 -3.44 15.47
N ILE A 180 6.90 -2.20 15.11
CA ILE A 180 6.63 -1.67 13.76
C ILE A 180 7.32 -2.53 12.69
N LEU A 181 8.57 -2.94 12.92
CA LEU A 181 9.30 -3.79 11.96
C LEU A 181 8.60 -5.14 11.76
N PHE A 182 8.15 -5.78 12.84
CA PHE A 182 7.38 -7.02 12.76
C PHE A 182 6.06 -6.81 12.02
N GLY A 183 5.38 -5.69 12.26
CA GLY A 183 4.20 -5.27 11.51
C GLY A 183 4.43 -5.20 10.00
N VAL A 184 5.48 -4.48 9.59
CA VAL A 184 5.89 -4.38 8.18
C VAL A 184 6.19 -5.77 7.61
N THR A 185 6.94 -6.59 8.34
CA THR A 185 7.30 -7.94 7.92
C THR A 185 6.08 -8.84 7.73
N ALA A 186 5.11 -8.76 8.64
CA ALA A 186 3.86 -9.51 8.57
C ALA A 186 2.97 -9.06 7.40
N ALA A 187 2.98 -7.76 7.05
CA ALA A 187 2.17 -7.22 5.96
C ALA A 187 2.78 -7.45 4.56
N ILE A 188 4.11 -7.48 4.43
CA ILE A 188 4.83 -7.67 3.16
C ILE A 188 4.33 -8.82 2.29
N PRO A 189 4.10 -10.06 2.79
CA PRO A 189 3.62 -11.15 1.95
C PRO A 189 2.24 -10.86 1.37
N PHE A 190 1.36 -10.21 2.13
CA PHE A 190 0.01 -9.85 1.65
C PHE A 190 0.06 -8.75 0.59
N ILE A 191 0.92 -7.75 0.76
CA ILE A 191 1.19 -6.75 -0.29
C ILE A 191 1.70 -7.47 -1.55
N GLY A 192 2.61 -8.43 -1.39
CA GLY A 192 3.16 -9.21 -2.50
C GLY A 192 2.10 -10.01 -3.25
N LEU A 193 1.19 -10.70 -2.55
CA LEU A 193 0.08 -11.42 -3.17
C LEU A 193 -0.77 -10.49 -4.07
N ARG A 194 -1.03 -9.27 -3.60
CA ARG A 194 -1.77 -8.27 -4.37
C ARG A 194 -1.03 -7.81 -5.63
N GLU A 195 0.26 -7.49 -5.52
CA GLU A 195 1.06 -7.04 -6.68
C GLU A 195 1.25 -8.17 -7.70
N LEU A 196 1.45 -9.39 -7.21
CA LEU A 196 1.52 -10.58 -8.06
C LEU A 196 0.19 -10.83 -8.78
N TYR A 197 -0.96 -10.69 -8.11
CA TYR A 197 -2.25 -10.79 -8.77
C TYR A 197 -2.38 -9.77 -9.91
N ALA A 198 -2.08 -8.50 -9.65
CA ALA A 198 -2.15 -7.42 -10.66
C ALA A 198 -1.32 -7.77 -11.91
N THR A 199 -0.09 -8.23 -11.66
CA THR A 199 0.86 -8.59 -12.70
C THR A 199 0.37 -9.82 -13.45
N LEU A 200 0.04 -10.91 -12.76
CA LEU A 200 -0.42 -12.15 -13.39
C LEU A 200 -1.68 -11.92 -14.24
N THR A 201 -2.67 -11.18 -13.77
CA THR A 201 -3.87 -10.88 -14.57
C THR A 201 -3.60 -10.04 -15.82
N THR A 202 -2.47 -9.33 -15.85
CA THR A 202 -2.07 -8.49 -16.99
C THR A 202 -1.20 -9.25 -17.99
N PHE A 203 -0.38 -10.18 -17.52
CA PHE A 203 0.57 -10.92 -18.35
C PHE A 203 0.05 -12.30 -18.80
N LEU A 204 -0.91 -12.90 -18.08
CA LEU A 204 -1.53 -14.15 -18.49
C LEU A 204 -2.47 -13.92 -19.67
N THR A 205 -2.36 -14.77 -20.69
CA THR A 205 -3.20 -14.74 -21.90
C THR A 205 -4.62 -15.23 -21.63
N SER A 206 -4.82 -16.05 -20.58
CA SER A 206 -6.13 -16.56 -20.18
C SER A 206 -6.87 -15.56 -19.31
N THR A 207 -8.01 -15.07 -19.78
CA THR A 207 -8.88 -14.15 -19.04
C THR A 207 -9.65 -14.83 -17.91
N ALA A 208 -9.70 -16.16 -17.86
CA ALA A 208 -10.42 -16.93 -16.84
C ALA A 208 -9.93 -16.62 -15.41
N PHE A 209 -8.62 -16.43 -15.24
CA PHE A 209 -8.03 -16.12 -13.95
C PHE A 209 -8.37 -14.69 -13.48
N GLY A 210 -8.26 -13.69 -14.35
CA GLY A 210 -8.56 -12.29 -14.03
C GLY A 210 -10.06 -12.00 -13.85
N ASN A 211 -10.91 -12.75 -14.54
CA ASN A 211 -12.37 -12.63 -14.43
C ASN A 211 -12.94 -13.45 -13.25
N SER A 212 -12.13 -14.28 -12.60
CA SER A 212 -12.56 -15.05 -11.44
C SER A 212 -12.74 -14.13 -10.23
N LEU A 213 -13.98 -14.00 -9.76
CA LEU A 213 -14.29 -13.27 -8.53
C LEU A 213 -13.52 -13.85 -7.34
N ALA A 214 -13.41 -15.18 -7.25
CA ALA A 214 -12.68 -15.85 -6.18
C ALA A 214 -11.19 -15.47 -6.21
N ALA A 215 -10.55 -15.46 -7.39
CA ALA A 215 -9.15 -15.05 -7.52
C ALA A 215 -8.98 -13.58 -7.13
N LYS A 216 -9.85 -12.69 -7.60
CA LYS A 216 -9.85 -11.27 -7.22
C LYS A 216 -9.98 -11.08 -5.71
N VAL A 217 -10.91 -11.79 -5.06
CA VAL A 217 -11.12 -11.66 -3.61
C VAL A 217 -9.90 -12.17 -2.84
N VAL A 218 -9.45 -13.40 -3.13
CA VAL A 218 -8.41 -14.09 -2.34
C VAL A 218 -7.02 -13.51 -2.57
N LEU A 219 -6.71 -13.05 -3.79
CA LEU A 219 -5.36 -12.62 -4.15
C LEU A 219 -5.21 -11.10 -4.24
N SER A 220 -6.30 -10.33 -4.30
CA SER A 220 -6.25 -8.86 -4.30
C SER A 220 -6.90 -8.26 -3.07
N VAL A 221 -8.20 -8.46 -2.86
CA VAL A 221 -8.96 -7.70 -1.84
C VAL A 221 -8.58 -8.13 -0.42
N VAL A 222 -8.58 -9.44 -0.14
CA VAL A 222 -8.27 -9.98 1.19
C VAL A 222 -6.84 -9.65 1.64
N PRO A 223 -5.79 -9.83 0.81
CA PRO A 223 -4.44 -9.48 1.22
C PRO A 223 -4.28 -7.98 1.53
N GLU A 224 -4.88 -7.11 0.72
CA GLU A 224 -4.89 -5.67 1.00
C GLU A 224 -5.56 -5.34 2.35
N MET A 225 -6.71 -5.95 2.64
CA MET A 225 -7.42 -5.76 3.91
C MET A 225 -6.58 -6.24 5.10
N ILE A 226 -5.94 -7.41 4.99
CA ILE A 226 -5.08 -7.94 6.04
C ILE A 226 -3.89 -7.02 6.28
N ALA A 227 -3.20 -6.56 5.23
CA ALA A 227 -2.05 -5.66 5.36
C ALA A 227 -2.43 -4.35 6.08
N VAL A 228 -3.56 -3.74 5.71
CA VAL A 228 -4.04 -2.49 6.32
C VAL A 228 -4.47 -2.71 7.76
N THR A 229 -5.09 -3.85 8.07
CA THR A 229 -5.46 -4.21 9.45
C THR A 229 -4.22 -4.38 10.33
N ILE A 230 -3.16 -5.02 9.81
CA ILE A 230 -1.87 -5.13 10.50
C ILE A 230 -1.31 -3.73 10.77
N PHE A 231 -1.29 -2.84 9.77
CA PHE A 231 -0.78 -1.48 9.95
C PHE A 231 -1.60 -0.64 10.92
N ALA A 232 -2.92 -0.77 10.91
CA ALA A 232 -3.80 -0.12 11.88
C ALA A 232 -3.53 -0.62 13.31
N ALA A 233 -3.46 -1.94 13.51
CA ALA A 233 -3.17 -2.53 14.81
C ALA A 233 -1.80 -2.10 15.35
N ILE A 234 -0.78 -2.09 14.48
CA ILE A 234 0.57 -1.66 14.84
C ILE A 234 0.59 -0.18 15.19
N GLY A 235 -0.03 0.69 14.37
CA GLY A 235 -0.14 2.12 14.65
C GLY A 235 -0.77 2.41 16.02
N ILE A 236 -1.86 1.70 16.37
CA ILE A 236 -2.48 1.80 17.71
C ILE A 236 -1.55 1.29 18.81
N SER A 237 -0.81 0.20 18.57
CA SER A 237 0.10 -0.37 19.58
C SER A 237 1.33 0.50 19.85
N THR A 238 1.67 1.44 18.95
CA THR A 238 2.90 2.24 19.00
C THR A 238 2.66 3.75 19.11
N LEU A 239 1.47 4.19 19.49
CA LEU A 239 1.07 5.61 19.52
C LEU A 239 2.02 6.55 20.30
N HIS A 240 2.78 6.02 21.27
CA HIS A 240 3.68 6.79 22.12
C HIS A 240 5.12 6.85 21.60
N ILE A 241 5.42 6.25 20.45
CA ILE A 241 6.79 6.18 19.92
C ILE A 241 7.38 7.58 19.66
N ALA A 242 6.57 8.52 19.15
CA ALA A 242 7.01 9.89 18.88
C ALA A 242 7.47 10.64 20.16
N GLN A 243 6.83 10.36 21.30
CA GLN A 243 7.23 10.92 22.59
C GLN A 243 8.56 10.32 23.05
N LYS A 244 8.72 8.99 22.92
CA LYS A 244 9.93 8.25 23.31
C LYS A 244 11.15 8.59 22.45
N ILE A 245 10.96 8.96 21.18
CA ILE A 245 12.04 9.46 20.32
C ILE A 245 12.51 10.84 20.78
N ARG A 246 11.60 11.70 21.28
CA ARG A 246 11.91 13.07 21.69
C ARG A 246 12.63 13.18 23.03
N THR A 247 12.40 12.25 23.96
CA THR A 247 13.03 12.23 25.30
C THR A 247 14.52 11.84 25.29
N LYS A 248 15.13 11.61 24.13
CA LYS A 248 16.56 11.31 23.98
C LYS A 248 17.45 12.57 23.88
N PHE A 249 16.88 13.75 24.14
CA PHE A 249 17.56 15.04 24.19
C PHE A 249 17.16 15.80 25.46
#